data_AF-A0A4Y8P9V3-F1
#
_entry.id   AF-A0A4Y8P9V3-F1
#
_cell.length_a   1.000
_cell.length_b   1.000
_cell.length_c   1.000
_cell.angle_alpha   90.00
_cell.angle_beta   90.00
_cell.angle_gamma   90.00
#
_symmetry.space_group_name_H-M   'P 1'
#
loop_
_entity.id
_entity.type
_entity.pdbx_description
1 polymer ?
#
loop_
_entity_poly.entity_id
_entity_poly.type
_entity_poly.pdbx_seq_one_letter_code
_entity_poly.pdbx_strand_id
1 'polypeptide(L)'
;MTKRSVKMFWFPLIVWLFWPAISSFGFEDRLLPDPQLTPGDTFDVTKEDICVPGYAKRVRNVPIAVKREVYWRYGIIHPEPHHYEIDHLIPLGLGGSNSIKNLWPQSYWTSPWNAYLKDKLEYKLHKLVCENIIDLKEAQKAIATNWIEAYKKYMGKPETRGPDEYR
;
A
#
# COMPACT_ATOMS: atom_id res chain seq x y z
N MET A 1 -43.30 -36.54 -66.62
CA MET A 1 -41.95 -35.93 -66.59
C MET A 1 -41.94 -34.81 -65.57
N THR A 2 -41.44 -35.04 -64.36
CA THR A 2 -41.33 -34.02 -63.31
C THR A 2 -39.98 -34.20 -62.62
N LYS A 3 -39.02 -33.33 -62.96
CA LYS A 3 -37.70 -33.29 -62.32
C LYS A 3 -37.85 -32.69 -60.93
N ARG A 4 -37.64 -33.48 -59.88
CA ARG A 4 -37.42 -32.97 -58.51
C ARG A 4 -35.94 -32.61 -58.36
N SER A 5 -35.64 -31.31 -58.31
CA SER A 5 -34.31 -30.82 -57.94
C SER A 5 -34.06 -31.06 -56.46
N VAL A 6 -33.02 -31.83 -56.15
CA VAL A 6 -32.48 -31.97 -54.79
C VAL A 6 -31.65 -30.72 -54.50
N LYS A 7 -32.08 -29.89 -53.55
CA LYS A 7 -31.28 -28.78 -53.02
C LYS A 7 -30.33 -29.36 -51.97
N MET A 8 -29.05 -29.40 -52.29
CA MET A 8 -27.97 -29.79 -51.39
C MET A 8 -27.66 -28.59 -50.48
N PHE A 9 -28.04 -28.67 -49.20
CA PHE A 9 -27.69 -27.67 -48.20
C PHE A 9 -26.34 -28.04 -47.58
N TRP A 10 -25.33 -27.21 -47.83
CA TRP A 10 -24.02 -27.30 -47.22
C TRP A 10 -24.08 -26.64 -45.84
N PHE A 11 -24.02 -27.42 -44.77
CA PHE A 11 -23.87 -26.91 -43.40
C PHE A 11 -22.37 -26.76 -43.11
N PRO A 12 -21.85 -25.56 -42.81
CA PRO A 12 -20.47 -25.42 -42.37
C PRO A 12 -20.35 -25.92 -40.92
N LEU A 13 -19.33 -26.73 -40.65
CA LEU A 13 -18.91 -27.08 -39.29
C LEU A 13 -18.44 -25.79 -38.59
N ILE A 14 -19.24 -25.27 -37.66
CA ILE A 14 -18.78 -24.24 -36.71
C ILE A 14 -18.05 -24.98 -35.59
N VAL A 15 -16.73 -25.02 -35.67
CA VAL A 15 -15.88 -25.47 -34.56
C VAL A 15 -15.90 -24.37 -33.51
N TRP A 16 -16.67 -24.56 -32.44
CA TRP A 16 -16.59 -23.74 -31.24
C TRP A 16 -15.25 -24.03 -30.55
N LEU A 17 -14.20 -23.34 -30.99
CA LEU A 17 -12.96 -23.25 -30.25
C LEU A 17 -13.27 -22.47 -28.96
N PHE A 18 -13.60 -23.20 -27.90
CA PHE A 18 -13.56 -22.68 -26.53
C PHE A 18 -12.11 -22.30 -26.23
N TRP A 19 -11.74 -21.06 -26.55
CA TRP A 19 -10.50 -20.46 -26.08
C TRP A 19 -10.67 -20.30 -24.56
N PRO A 20 -9.95 -21.03 -23.71
CA PRO A 20 -10.01 -20.76 -22.29
C PRO A 20 -9.49 -19.33 -22.12
N ALA A 21 -10.34 -18.43 -21.62
CA ALA A 21 -9.90 -17.11 -21.23
C ALA A 21 -8.80 -17.30 -20.19
N ILE A 22 -7.55 -17.06 -20.58
CA ILE A 22 -6.44 -16.99 -19.64
C ILE A 22 -6.72 -15.74 -18.83
N SER A 23 -7.30 -15.90 -17.64
CA SER A 23 -7.40 -14.82 -16.67
C SER A 23 -5.98 -14.42 -16.31
N SER A 24 -5.52 -13.29 -16.86
CA SER A 24 -4.37 -12.59 -16.33
C SER A 24 -4.68 -12.22 -14.89
N PHE A 25 -4.17 -13.00 -13.94
CA PHE A 25 -4.16 -12.58 -12.54
C PHE A 25 -3.22 -11.38 -12.45
N GLY A 26 -3.77 -10.17 -12.57
CA GLY A 26 -3.06 -8.95 -12.22
C GLY A 26 -2.67 -9.03 -10.75
N PHE A 27 -1.39 -8.80 -10.45
CA PHE A 27 -0.96 -8.62 -9.08
C PHE A 27 -1.51 -7.26 -8.60
N GLU A 28 -2.53 -7.28 -7.76
CA GLU A 28 -3.08 -6.07 -7.18
C GLU A 28 -2.21 -5.63 -5.98
N ASP A 29 -1.86 -4.35 -5.96
CA ASP A 29 -1.06 -3.76 -4.90
C ASP A 29 -1.75 -3.85 -3.55
N ARG A 30 -1.00 -4.25 -2.53
CA ARG A 30 -1.51 -4.33 -1.16
C ARG A 30 -1.74 -2.93 -0.60
N LEU A 31 -2.96 -2.68 -0.14
CA LEU A 31 -3.29 -1.45 0.58
C LEU A 31 -2.80 -1.44 2.03
N LEU A 32 -2.63 -2.61 2.64
CA LEU A 32 -2.15 -2.79 4.01
C LEU A 32 -0.94 -3.73 4.03
N PRO A 33 0.03 -3.53 4.95
CA PRO A 33 1.11 -4.50 5.12
C PRO A 33 0.61 -5.83 5.64
N ASP A 34 1.34 -6.91 5.32
CA ASP A 34 1.15 -8.19 5.99
C ASP A 34 1.60 -8.08 7.46
N PRO A 35 0.72 -8.32 8.45
CA PRO A 35 1.05 -8.17 9.87
C PRO A 35 2.06 -9.20 10.38
N GLN A 36 2.26 -10.32 9.68
CA GLN A 36 3.31 -11.29 10.02
C GLN A 36 4.69 -10.78 9.58
N LEU A 37 4.75 -10.03 8.48
CA LEU A 37 6.00 -9.48 7.97
C LEU A 37 6.35 -8.15 8.66
N THR A 38 5.34 -7.33 8.90
CA THR A 38 5.43 -5.95 9.38
C THR A 38 4.45 -5.72 10.54
N PRO A 39 4.73 -6.27 11.73
CA PRO A 39 3.86 -6.10 12.90
C PRO A 39 3.84 -4.67 13.48
N GLY A 40 4.77 -3.79 13.09
CA GLY A 40 4.85 -2.41 13.60
C GLY A 40 5.82 -2.24 14.76
N ASP A 41 7.10 -2.52 14.51
CA ASP A 41 8.17 -2.43 15.51
C ASP A 41 8.57 -0.97 15.82
N THR A 42 8.85 -0.65 17.09
CA THR A 42 9.08 0.73 17.58
C THR A 42 10.42 0.86 18.29
N PHE A 43 11.00 2.06 18.29
CA PHE A 43 12.06 2.40 19.23
C PHE A 43 11.52 2.57 20.65
N ASP A 44 12.41 2.45 21.64
CA ASP A 44 12.12 2.82 23.02
C ASP A 44 12.35 4.33 23.19
N VAL A 45 11.33 5.11 22.83
CA VAL A 45 11.34 6.58 22.85
C VAL A 45 10.02 7.13 23.37
N THR A 46 10.06 8.33 23.93
CA THR A 46 8.88 9.02 24.45
C THR A 46 8.36 10.06 23.46
N LYS A 47 7.24 10.72 23.81
CA LYS A 47 6.74 11.85 23.01
C LYS A 47 7.75 13.01 22.99
N GLU A 48 8.46 13.23 24.09
CA GLU A 48 9.45 14.29 24.23
C GLU A 48 10.60 14.10 23.24
N ASP A 49 11.02 12.86 22.99
CA ASP A 49 12.06 12.55 22.00
C ASP A 49 11.60 12.86 20.56
N ILE A 50 10.40 12.41 20.19
CA ILE A 50 9.89 12.49 18.82
C ILE A 50 9.37 13.89 18.43
N CYS A 51 9.05 14.73 19.41
CA CYS A 51 8.57 16.09 19.18
C CYS A 51 9.72 17.12 19.06
N VAL A 52 10.98 16.67 19.10
CA VAL A 52 12.14 17.50 18.76
C VAL A 52 12.22 17.71 17.24
N PRO A 53 12.32 18.96 16.75
CA PRO A 53 12.49 19.23 15.33
C PRO A 53 13.63 18.42 14.70
N GLY A 54 13.33 17.74 13.60
CA GLY A 54 14.31 16.93 12.86
C GLY A 54 14.58 15.54 13.44
N TYR A 55 13.89 15.09 14.50
CA TYR A 55 14.02 13.75 15.07
C TYR A 55 14.02 12.65 14.00
N ALA A 56 12.95 12.58 13.19
CA ALA A 56 12.78 11.54 12.17
C ALA A 56 13.92 11.53 11.14
N LYS A 57 14.42 12.71 10.74
CA LYS A 57 15.54 12.83 9.79
C LYS A 57 16.83 12.26 10.39
N ARG A 58 17.09 12.54 11.67
CA ARG A 58 18.30 12.10 12.38
C ARG A 58 18.35 10.59 12.61
N VAL A 59 17.20 9.98 12.92
CA VAL A 59 17.14 8.54 13.25
C VAL A 59 16.89 7.64 12.03
N ARG A 60 16.54 8.19 10.86
CA ARG A 60 16.28 7.40 9.66
C ARG A 60 17.54 6.68 9.19
N ASN A 61 17.47 5.36 9.14
CA ASN A 61 18.55 4.52 8.63
C ASN A 61 17.98 3.20 8.07
N VAL A 62 17.71 3.18 6.76
CA VAL A 62 17.24 1.97 6.05
C VAL A 62 18.18 1.70 4.88
N PRO A 63 19.20 0.84 5.08
CA PRO A 63 20.15 0.48 4.03
C PRO A 63 19.46 -0.11 2.80
N ILE A 64 20.05 0.06 1.61
CA ILE A 64 19.52 -0.48 0.35
C ILE A 64 19.32 -2.00 0.43
N ALA A 65 20.22 -2.72 1.13
CA ALA A 65 20.10 -4.15 1.35
C ALA A 65 18.78 -4.51 2.07
N VAL A 66 18.41 -3.76 3.11
CA VAL A 66 17.14 -3.96 3.84
C VAL A 66 15.95 -3.65 2.94
N LYS A 67 16.01 -2.58 2.13
CA LYS A 67 14.94 -2.26 1.17
C LYS A 67 14.70 -3.41 0.17
N ARG A 68 15.77 -4.02 -0.34
CA ARG A 68 15.69 -5.20 -1.23
C ARG A 68 15.12 -6.42 -0.53
N GLU A 69 15.50 -6.63 0.74
CA GLU A 69 14.97 -7.74 1.55
C GLU A 69 13.47 -7.57 1.80
N VAL A 70 12.98 -6.36 2.04
CA VAL A 70 11.54 -6.07 2.16
C VAL A 70 10.79 -6.46 0.88
N TYR A 71 11.25 -6.03 -0.29
CA TYR A 71 10.63 -6.43 -1.56
C TYR A 71 10.59 -7.96 -1.73
N TRP A 72 11.70 -8.64 -1.43
CA TRP A 72 11.78 -10.10 -1.51
C TRP A 72 10.77 -10.80 -0.58
N ARG A 73 10.65 -10.34 0.67
CA ARG A 73 9.67 -10.89 1.65
C ARG A 73 8.22 -10.72 1.19
N TYR A 74 7.95 -9.68 0.40
CA TYR A 74 6.63 -9.39 -0.17
C TYR A 74 6.42 -10.00 -1.57
N GLY A 75 7.39 -10.76 -2.10
CA GLY A 75 7.29 -11.40 -3.41
C GLY A 75 7.45 -10.46 -4.60
N ILE A 76 7.97 -9.24 -4.40
CA ILE A 76 8.18 -8.25 -5.45
C ILE A 76 9.60 -8.41 -6.01
N ILE A 77 9.70 -9.02 -7.18
CA ILE A 77 11.01 -9.37 -7.80
C ILE A 77 11.57 -8.19 -8.60
N HIS A 78 10.70 -7.48 -9.32
CA HIS A 78 11.06 -6.38 -10.21
C HIS A 78 10.18 -5.16 -9.91
N PRO A 79 10.47 -4.39 -8.84
CA PRO A 79 9.70 -3.20 -8.54
C PRO A 79 9.89 -2.18 -9.68
N GLU A 80 8.78 -1.71 -10.25
CA GLU A 80 8.83 -0.65 -11.24
C GLU A 80 9.33 0.66 -10.60
N PRO A 81 10.12 1.47 -11.34
CA PRO A 81 10.55 2.77 -10.84
C PRO A 81 9.36 3.62 -10.39
N HIS A 82 9.44 4.21 -9.20
CA HIS A 82 8.39 5.06 -8.62
C HIS A 82 7.04 4.37 -8.34
N HIS A 83 6.97 3.04 -8.39
CA HIS A 83 5.76 2.29 -8.04
C HIS A 83 5.59 2.17 -6.53
N TYR A 84 6.66 1.85 -5.82
CA TYR A 84 6.64 1.70 -4.36
C TYR A 84 7.70 2.55 -3.67
N GLU A 85 7.39 2.93 -2.43
CA GLU A 85 8.38 3.25 -1.42
C GLU A 85 8.50 2.10 -0.40
N ILE A 86 9.69 1.93 0.15
CA ILE A 86 9.86 1.11 1.36
C ILE A 86 9.63 2.01 2.55
N ASP A 87 8.47 1.84 3.16
CA ASP A 87 7.95 2.76 4.16
C ASP A 87 7.72 2.11 5.52
N HIS A 88 7.68 2.94 6.54
CA HIS A 88 7.50 2.56 7.93
C HIS A 88 6.01 2.40 8.27
N LEU A 89 5.55 1.25 8.77
CA LEU A 89 4.15 1.09 9.19
C LEU A 89 3.78 2.08 10.32
N ILE A 90 4.58 2.10 11.37
CA ILE A 90 4.58 3.19 12.35
C ILE A 90 5.70 4.15 11.90
N PRO A 91 5.41 5.43 11.57
CA PRO A 91 6.45 6.34 11.12
C PRO A 91 7.47 6.64 12.21
N LEU A 92 8.67 7.04 11.80
CA LEU A 92 9.71 7.52 12.72
C LEU A 92 9.21 8.70 13.57
N GLY A 93 8.35 9.57 13.01
CA GLY A 93 7.70 10.64 13.76
C GLY A 93 6.83 10.16 14.92
N LEU A 94 6.34 8.92 14.90
CA LEU A 94 5.61 8.29 16.00
C LEU A 94 6.48 7.23 16.72
N GLY A 95 7.80 7.34 16.65
CA GLY A 95 8.71 6.42 17.33
C GLY A 95 8.80 5.02 16.70
N GLY A 96 8.34 4.85 15.46
CA GLY A 96 8.59 3.62 14.71
C GLY A 96 10.08 3.36 14.52
N SER A 97 10.45 2.08 14.38
CA SER A 97 11.83 1.66 14.21
C SER A 97 12.21 1.51 12.73
N ASN A 98 13.51 1.49 12.41
CA ASN A 98 14.02 1.12 11.08
C ASN A 98 14.07 -0.40 10.85
N SER A 99 13.53 -1.19 11.78
CA SER A 99 13.52 -2.65 11.72
C SER A 99 12.74 -3.13 10.50
N ILE A 100 13.16 -4.25 9.92
CA ILE A 100 12.41 -4.90 8.84
C ILE A 100 11.01 -5.36 9.29
N LYS A 101 10.75 -5.41 10.60
CA LYS A 101 9.43 -5.66 11.22
C LYS A 101 8.52 -4.42 11.23
N ASN A 102 9.01 -3.29 10.75
CA ASN A 102 8.24 -2.06 10.59
C ASN A 102 8.30 -1.53 9.15
N LEU A 103 8.87 -2.28 8.19
CA LEU A 103 9.06 -1.83 6.81
C LEU A 103 8.26 -2.67 5.82
N TRP A 104 7.56 -2.01 4.89
CA TRP A 104 6.76 -2.66 3.86
C TRP A 104 6.81 -1.88 2.53
N PRO A 105 6.54 -2.53 1.38
CA PRO A 105 6.43 -1.85 0.10
C PRO A 105 5.05 -1.20 -0.01
N GLN A 106 5.00 0.13 0.01
CA GLN A 106 3.78 0.90 -0.11
C GLN A 106 3.65 1.50 -1.50
N SER A 107 2.52 1.25 -2.15
CA SER A 107 2.27 1.71 -3.52
C SER A 107 1.96 3.21 -3.58
N TYR A 108 2.50 3.87 -4.59
CA TYR A 108 2.08 5.20 -5.04
C TYR A 108 0.90 5.13 -6.02
N TRP A 109 0.64 3.98 -6.64
CA TRP A 109 -0.24 3.86 -7.81
C TRP A 109 -1.67 3.43 -7.46
N THR A 110 -1.88 2.92 -6.25
CA THR A 110 -3.20 2.61 -5.73
C THR A 110 -4.04 3.88 -5.53
N SER A 111 -5.35 3.77 -5.73
CA SER A 111 -6.27 4.89 -5.60
C SER A 111 -7.53 4.48 -4.82
N PRO A 112 -8.04 5.32 -3.90
CA PRO A 112 -7.42 6.57 -3.44
C PRO A 112 -6.24 6.34 -2.47
N TRP A 113 -6.14 5.13 -1.91
CA TRP A 113 -5.22 4.81 -0.81
C TRP A 113 -3.81 4.54 -1.32
N ASN A 114 -2.92 5.52 -1.20
CA ASN A 114 -1.50 5.41 -1.57
C ASN A 114 -0.58 6.00 -0.50
N ALA A 115 0.74 5.89 -0.73
CA ALA A 115 1.80 6.54 0.02
C ALA A 115 1.48 7.99 0.43
N TYR A 116 1.09 8.84 -0.53
CA TYR A 116 0.80 10.26 -0.26
C TYR A 116 -0.33 10.49 0.74
N LEU A 117 -1.38 9.65 0.74
CA LEU A 117 -2.43 9.75 1.75
C LEU A 117 -1.93 9.29 3.13
N LYS A 118 -1.10 8.25 3.19
CA LYS A 118 -0.53 7.82 4.46
C LYS A 118 0.40 8.91 5.03
N ASP A 119 1.26 9.53 4.23
CA ASP A 119 2.10 10.66 4.66
C ASP A 119 1.29 11.78 5.35
N LYS A 120 0.13 12.13 4.78
CA LYS A 120 -0.78 13.13 5.38
C LYS A 120 -1.31 12.69 6.75
N LEU A 121 -1.67 11.41 6.89
CA LEU A 121 -2.08 10.85 8.18
C LEU A 121 -0.92 10.85 9.18
N GLU A 122 0.29 10.44 8.78
CA GLU A 122 1.45 10.41 9.65
C GLU A 122 1.78 11.79 10.22
N TYR A 123 1.77 12.80 9.36
CA TYR A 123 1.94 14.19 9.77
C TYR A 123 0.85 14.62 10.75
N LYS A 124 -0.42 14.29 10.47
CA LYS A 124 -1.54 14.61 11.35
C LYS A 124 -1.39 13.96 12.72
N LEU A 125 -1.08 12.67 12.77
CA LEU A 125 -0.93 11.94 14.03
C LEU A 125 0.25 12.47 14.84
N HIS A 126 1.40 12.75 14.22
CA HIS A 126 2.54 13.35 14.89
C HIS A 126 2.17 14.70 15.52
N LYS A 127 1.46 15.56 14.78
CA LYS A 127 0.96 16.83 15.30
C LYS A 127 0.04 16.64 16.50
N LEU A 128 -0.95 15.73 16.41
CA LEU A 128 -1.88 15.46 17.52
C LEU A 128 -1.15 14.96 18.78
N VAL A 129 -0.12 14.13 18.62
CA VAL A 129 0.71 13.65 19.74
C VAL A 129 1.51 14.80 20.36
N CYS A 130 2.18 15.63 19.55
CA CYS A 130 2.98 16.74 20.06
C CYS A 130 2.14 17.87 20.67
N GLU A 131 0.86 17.98 20.27
CA GLU A 131 -0.12 18.89 20.87
C GLU A 131 -0.82 18.30 22.12
N ASN A 132 -0.48 17.06 22.53
CA ASN A 132 -1.12 16.32 23.63
C ASN A 132 -2.62 16.07 23.45
N ILE A 133 -3.08 15.99 22.21
CA ILE A 133 -4.49 15.70 21.89
C ILE A 133 -4.76 14.19 21.98
N ILE A 134 -3.78 13.37 21.59
CA ILE A 134 -3.81 11.90 21.74
C ILE A 134 -2.48 11.40 22.28
N ASP A 135 -2.51 10.23 22.92
CA ASP A 135 -1.29 9.58 23.40
C ASP A 135 -0.48 8.96 22.26
N LEU A 136 0.85 8.93 22.42
CA LEU A 136 1.75 8.27 21.46
C LEU A 136 1.35 6.82 21.20
N LYS A 137 0.99 6.07 22.24
CA LYS A 137 0.55 4.67 22.10
C LYS A 137 -0.79 4.54 21.38
N GLU A 138 -1.69 5.51 21.51
CA GLU A 138 -2.94 5.54 20.74
C GLU A 138 -2.62 5.71 19.24
N ALA A 139 -1.77 6.68 18.89
CA ALA A 139 -1.37 6.95 17.52
C ALA A 139 -0.67 5.74 16.88
N GLN A 140 0.28 5.12 17.60
CA GLN A 140 0.98 3.90 17.18
C GLN A 140 0.00 2.75 16.92
N LYS A 141 -0.92 2.50 17.85
CA LYS A 141 -1.92 1.43 17.71
C LYS A 141 -2.85 1.69 16.53
N ALA A 142 -3.32 2.93 16.36
CA ALA A 142 -4.25 3.28 15.29
C ALA A 142 -3.63 3.02 13.90
N ILE A 143 -2.43 3.54 13.66
CA ILE A 143 -1.79 3.40 12.35
C ILE A 143 -1.34 1.96 12.06
N ALA A 144 -0.81 1.25 13.06
CA ALA A 144 -0.35 -0.13 12.90
C ALA A 144 -1.50 -1.13 12.68
N THR A 145 -2.66 -0.90 13.30
CA THR A 145 -3.83 -1.79 13.15
C THR A 145 -4.40 -1.67 11.75
N ASN A 146 -4.67 -0.45 11.29
CA ASN A 146 -5.20 -0.18 9.96
C ASN A 146 -5.06 1.32 9.66
N TRP A 147 -4.05 1.70 8.89
CA TRP A 147 -3.79 3.11 8.57
C TRP A 147 -4.93 3.75 7.76
N ILE A 148 -5.70 3.00 6.98
CA ILE A 148 -6.86 3.52 6.24
C ILE A 148 -7.99 3.93 7.18
N GLU A 149 -8.30 3.09 8.17
CA GLU A 149 -9.30 3.42 9.18
C GLU A 149 -8.82 4.56 10.10
N ALA A 150 -7.53 4.60 10.42
CA ALA A 150 -6.94 5.74 11.11
C ALA A 150 -7.06 7.03 10.27
N TYR A 151 -6.80 6.98 8.96
CA TYR A 151 -7.02 8.11 8.05
C TYR A 151 -8.46 8.59 8.14
N LYS A 152 -9.44 7.69 7.99
CA LYS A 152 -10.86 8.04 8.10
C LYS A 152 -11.22 8.67 9.44
N LYS A 153 -10.66 8.16 10.54
CA LYS A 153 -10.90 8.69 11.90
C LYS A 153 -10.35 10.10 12.09
N TYR A 154 -9.11 10.37 11.67
CA TYR A 154 -8.41 11.61 12.01
C TYR A 154 -8.43 12.68 10.91
N MET A 155 -8.73 12.28 9.66
CA MET A 155 -8.73 13.14 8.48
C MET A 155 -10.08 13.16 7.75
N GLY A 156 -10.97 12.20 8.00
CA GLY A 156 -12.23 12.04 7.25
C GLY A 156 -12.06 11.27 5.94
N LYS A 157 -13.01 11.43 5.01
CA LYS A 157 -12.91 10.80 3.69
C LYS A 157 -11.86 11.52 2.83
N PRO A 158 -10.98 10.82 2.12
CA PRO A 158 -10.14 11.46 1.11
C PRO A 158 -11.07 12.09 0.07
N GLU A 159 -10.77 13.33 -0.30
CA GLU A 159 -11.49 14.00 -1.38
C GLU A 159 -11.29 13.18 -2.66
N THR A 160 -12.36 12.96 -3.42
CA THR A 160 -12.28 12.36 -4.74
C THR A 160 -11.72 13.38 -5.72
N ARG A 161 -10.39 13.55 -5.75
CA ARG A 161 -9.71 14.35 -6.78
C ARG A 161 -8.96 13.43 -7.74
N GLY A 162 -8.84 13.88 -8.98
CA GLY A 162 -8.30 13.07 -10.09
C GLY A 162 -6.86 12.59 -9.83
N PRO A 163 -6.43 11.51 -10.51
CA PRO A 163 -5.14 10.87 -10.30
C PRO A 163 -3.92 11.78 -10.55
N ASP A 164 -4.10 12.92 -11.23
CA ASP A 164 -2.99 13.80 -11.65
C ASP A 164 -2.54 14.79 -10.57
N GLU A 165 -3.31 15.00 -9.50
CA GLU A 165 -3.04 16.06 -8.49
C GLU A 165 -2.31 15.55 -7.22
N TYR A 166 -2.00 14.26 -7.14
CA TYR A 166 -1.22 13.68 -6.04
C TYR A 166 0.27 13.49 -6.39
N ARG A 167 0.71 13.91 -7.58
CA ARG A 167 2.11 13.87 -8.03
C ARG A 167 2.89 15.12 -7.58
#